data_AF-A0A1B6HD96-F1
#
_entry.id   AF-A0A1B6HD96-F1
#
_cell.length_a   1.000
_cell.length_b   1.000
_cell.length_c   1.000
_cell.angle_alpha   90.00
_cell.angle_beta   90.00
_cell.angle_gamma   90.00
#
_symmetry.space_group_name_H-M   'P 1'
#
loop_
_entity.id
_entity.type
_entity.pdbx_description
1 polymer ?
#
loop_
_entity_poly.entity_id
_entity_poly.type
_entity_poly.pdbx_seq_one_letter_code
_entity_poly.pdbx_strand_id
1 'polypeptide(L)'
;GTKCGTGRRTRRVACTTHSDASDFKEVVADWLCTQLKPPTEEPCLLPCPYDCVVSGWSNWSPCSQSCSTRNKMAMRYRNRTIIAPHGPGGHPCPDPDEMLQMDGCNSHGCHGYSWLTLPWQPCNASCDSGEGVQLREVWCVQDNQDMVNES
;
A
#
# COMPACT_ATOMS: atom_id res chain seq x y z
N GLY A 1 8.68 -21.81 -23.01
CA GLY A 1 8.93 -21.51 -21.59
C GLY A 1 10.41 -21.68 -21.29
N THR A 2 11.01 -20.75 -20.57
CA THR A 2 12.40 -20.81 -20.11
C THR A 2 12.54 -21.98 -19.13
N LYS A 3 13.59 -22.81 -19.26
CA LYS A 3 13.83 -23.92 -18.32
C LYS A 3 14.33 -23.31 -17.01
N CYS A 4 13.83 -23.79 -15.88
CA CYS A 4 14.24 -23.39 -14.54
C CYS A 4 14.07 -24.58 -13.58
N GLY A 5 14.57 -24.45 -12.36
CA GLY A 5 14.56 -25.47 -11.32
C GLY A 5 15.92 -26.15 -11.13
N THR A 6 15.89 -27.32 -10.50
CA THR A 6 17.08 -28.14 -10.25
C THR A 6 17.49 -28.87 -11.52
N GLY A 7 18.77 -28.74 -11.89
CA GLY A 7 19.36 -29.43 -13.02
C GLY A 7 20.77 -29.93 -12.71
N ARG A 8 21.45 -30.42 -13.74
CA ARG A 8 22.88 -30.73 -13.70
C ARG A 8 23.59 -29.99 -14.82
N ARG A 9 24.73 -29.38 -14.51
CA ARG A 9 25.65 -28.87 -15.53
C ARG A 9 26.78 -29.88 -15.73
N THR A 10 27.17 -30.07 -16.98
CA THR A 10 28.21 -31.04 -17.35
C THR A 10 29.42 -30.31 -17.92
N ARG A 11 30.60 -30.82 -17.60
CA ARG A 11 31.88 -30.33 -18.14
C ARG A 11 32.75 -31.49 -18.58
N ARG A 12 33.56 -31.26 -19.62
CA ARG A 12 34.61 -32.20 -19.99
C ARG A 12 35.79 -32.01 -19.06
N VAL A 13 36.22 -33.11 -18.44
CA VAL A 13 37.39 -33.16 -17.57
C VAL A 13 38.35 -34.18 -18.18
N ALA A 14 39.52 -33.70 -18.60
CA ALA A 14 40.57 -34.50 -19.20
C ALA A 14 41.92 -34.13 -18.56
N CYS A 15 42.74 -35.15 -18.29
CA CYS A 15 44.13 -34.94 -17.90
C CYS A 15 44.91 -34.53 -19.16
N THR A 16 45.69 -33.45 -19.10
CA THR A 16 46.47 -32.97 -20.25
C THR A 16 47.91 -32.68 -19.90
N THR A 17 48.80 -32.72 -20.91
CA THR A 17 50.19 -32.29 -20.77
C THR A 17 50.28 -30.78 -20.51
N HIS A 18 51.31 -30.35 -19.77
CA HIS A 18 51.63 -28.95 -19.51
C HIS A 18 52.85 -28.56 -20.36
N SER A 19 52.64 -28.19 -21.62
CA SER A 19 53.71 -27.76 -22.52
C SER A 19 53.60 -26.26 -22.82
N ASP A 20 54.62 -25.48 -22.46
CA ASP A 20 54.69 -24.04 -22.74
C ASP A 20 55.07 -23.74 -24.21
N ALA A 21 55.39 -24.77 -25.00
CA ALA A 21 55.91 -24.67 -26.36
C ALA A 21 54.89 -24.88 -27.48
N SER A 22 53.66 -25.31 -27.15
CA SER A 22 52.60 -25.55 -28.15
C SER A 22 51.21 -25.27 -27.57
N ASP A 23 50.38 -24.56 -28.32
CA ASP A 23 48.96 -24.29 -27.99
C ASP A 23 48.10 -25.58 -27.89
N PHE A 24 48.64 -26.71 -28.32
CA PHE A 24 47.99 -28.00 -28.24
C PHE A 24 48.38 -28.72 -26.95
N LYS A 25 47.40 -28.88 -26.06
CA LYS A 25 47.48 -29.73 -24.88
C LYS A 25 47.01 -31.14 -25.24
N GLU A 26 47.91 -32.11 -25.17
CA GLU A 26 47.58 -33.52 -25.46
C GLU A 26 46.82 -34.14 -24.30
N VAL A 27 45.74 -34.88 -24.60
CA VAL A 27 44.94 -35.60 -23.58
C VAL A 27 45.63 -36.92 -23.24
N VAL A 28 45.96 -37.10 -21.97
CA VAL A 28 46.62 -38.31 -21.45
C VAL A 28 45.71 -39.09 -20.52
N ALA A 29 46.12 -40.29 -20.12
CA ALA A 29 45.34 -41.14 -19.22
C ALA A 29 45.16 -40.51 -17.83
N ASP A 30 43.97 -40.66 -17.23
CA ASP A 30 43.60 -40.02 -15.96
C ASP A 30 44.55 -40.36 -14.80
N TRP A 31 45.11 -41.57 -14.77
CA TRP A 31 46.01 -42.02 -13.69
C TRP A 31 47.37 -41.31 -13.67
N LEU A 32 47.75 -40.63 -14.76
CA LEU A 32 48.94 -39.78 -14.81
C LEU A 32 48.73 -38.48 -14.02
N CYS A 33 47.47 -38.06 -13.82
CA CYS A 33 47.10 -37.00 -12.92
C CYS A 33 46.98 -37.57 -11.49
N THR A 34 47.83 -37.12 -10.57
CA THR A 34 47.87 -37.63 -9.18
C THR A 34 46.72 -37.13 -8.30
N GLN A 35 46.00 -36.10 -8.74
CA GLN A 35 44.86 -35.53 -8.03
C GLN A 35 43.56 -36.24 -8.40
N LEU A 36 42.61 -36.25 -7.46
CA LEU A 36 41.28 -36.81 -7.71
C LEU A 36 40.66 -36.15 -8.95
N LYS A 37 40.24 -36.99 -9.92
CA LYS A 37 39.57 -36.51 -11.13
C LYS A 37 38.36 -35.66 -10.73
N PRO A 38 38.30 -34.38 -11.12
CA PRO A 38 37.16 -33.55 -10.81
C PRO A 38 35.85 -34.13 -11.38
N PRO A 39 34.70 -33.94 -10.69
CA PRO A 39 33.43 -34.43 -11.18
C PRO A 39 33.09 -33.78 -12.53
N THR A 40 32.56 -34.60 -13.44
CA THR A 40 32.10 -34.20 -14.78
C THR A 40 30.70 -33.61 -14.76
N GLU A 41 29.95 -33.81 -13.67
CA GLU A 41 28.63 -33.25 -13.45
C GLU A 41 28.54 -32.62 -12.07
N GLU A 42 27.80 -31.54 -11.97
CA GLU A 42 27.46 -30.93 -10.68
C GLU A 42 26.02 -30.39 -10.70
N PRO A 43 25.33 -30.38 -9.56
CA PRO A 43 23.99 -29.82 -9.48
C PRO A 43 24.03 -28.32 -9.80
N CYS A 44 23.04 -27.85 -10.55
CA CYS A 44 22.82 -26.43 -10.78
C CYS A 44 21.39 -26.06 -10.41
N LEU A 45 21.22 -24.89 -9.81
CA LEU A 45 19.91 -24.31 -9.53
C LEU A 45 19.72 -23.09 -10.41
N LEU A 46 18.72 -23.14 -11.28
CA LEU A 46 18.27 -21.98 -12.03
C LEU A 46 16.94 -21.52 -11.40
N PRO A 47 16.90 -20.40 -10.65
CA PRO A 47 15.67 -19.96 -9.99
C PRO A 47 14.55 -19.81 -11.02
N CYS A 48 13.39 -20.40 -10.72
CA CYS A 48 12.20 -20.18 -11.53
C CYS A 48 11.69 -18.77 -11.31
N PRO A 49 11.35 -18.02 -12.37
CA PRO A 49 10.66 -16.76 -12.20
C PRO A 49 9.27 -17.06 -11.63
N TYR A 50 8.94 -16.39 -10.53
CA TYR A 50 7.60 -16.37 -9.99
C TYR A 50 7.25 -14.94 -9.63
N ASP A 51 6.07 -14.53 -10.08
CA ASP A 51 5.58 -13.17 -9.92
C ASP A 51 5.07 -12.96 -8.50
N CYS A 52 5.02 -11.68 -8.10
CA CYS A 52 4.33 -11.32 -6.87
C CYS A 52 2.85 -11.75 -6.92
N VAL A 53 2.36 -12.32 -5.82
CA VAL A 53 0.94 -12.66 -5.66
C VAL A 53 0.35 -11.73 -4.62
N VAL A 54 -0.65 -10.96 -5.01
CA VAL A 54 -1.43 -10.10 -4.11
C VAL A 54 -2.78 -10.73 -3.81
N SER A 55 -3.32 -10.43 -2.63
CA SER A 55 -4.68 -10.82 -2.27
C SER A 55 -5.73 -10.07 -3.08
N GLY A 56 -6.95 -10.61 -3.06
CA GLY A 56 -8.11 -9.83 -3.46
C GLY A 56 -8.27 -8.61 -2.55
N TRP A 57 -8.96 -7.58 -3.05
CA TRP A 57 -9.30 -6.43 -2.22
C TRP A 57 -10.14 -6.86 -1.02
N SER A 58 -9.85 -6.25 0.14
CA SER A 58 -10.72 -6.31 1.30
C SER A 58 -12.11 -5.77 0.95
N ASN A 59 -13.08 -6.07 1.80
CA ASN A 59 -14.32 -5.30 1.80
C ASN A 59 -14.01 -3.83 2.10
N TRP A 60 -14.86 -2.95 1.59
CA TRP A 60 -14.81 -1.53 1.96
C TRP A 60 -15.02 -1.36 3.45
N SER A 61 -14.25 -0.46 4.06
CA SER A 61 -14.54 0.04 5.39
C SER A 61 -15.93 0.68 5.43
N PRO A 62 -16.55 0.78 6.61
CA PRO A 62 -17.63 1.73 6.82
C PRO A 62 -17.19 3.14 6.41
N CYS A 63 -18.16 3.97 6.03
CA CYS A 63 -17.90 5.38 5.77
C CYS A 63 -17.43 6.08 7.03
N SER A 64 -16.46 6.98 6.89
CA SER A 64 -15.92 7.78 8.00
C SER A 64 -16.98 8.66 8.67
N GLN A 65 -18.04 9.03 7.94
CA GLN A 65 -19.18 9.80 8.42
C GLN A 65 -20.45 9.31 7.73
N SER A 66 -21.60 9.51 8.38
CA SER A 66 -22.91 9.18 7.82
C SER A 66 -23.31 10.09 6.67
N CYS A 67 -22.74 11.30 6.59
CA CYS A 67 -23.03 12.35 5.61
C CYS A 67 -21.75 13.17 5.32
N SER A 68 -21.77 13.97 4.26
CA SER A 68 -20.67 14.86 3.86
C SER A 68 -21.00 16.31 4.20
N THR A 69 -20.01 17.12 4.57
CA THR A 69 -20.15 18.58 4.71
C THR A 69 -19.34 19.30 3.64
N ARG A 70 -19.56 20.61 3.45
CA ARG A 70 -18.79 21.43 2.49
C ARG A 70 -17.27 21.30 2.68
N ASN A 71 -16.83 21.17 3.93
CA ASN A 71 -15.41 21.13 4.28
C ASN A 71 -14.88 19.71 4.50
N LYS A 72 -15.74 18.68 4.49
CA LYS A 72 -15.34 17.31 4.82
C LYS A 72 -16.24 16.27 4.14
N MET A 73 -15.71 15.66 3.10
CA MET A 73 -16.34 14.54 2.40
C MET A 73 -16.23 13.26 3.22
N ALA A 74 -17.31 12.48 3.28
CA ALA A 74 -17.27 11.14 3.85
C ALA A 74 -16.50 10.20 2.92
N MET A 75 -15.58 9.42 3.51
CA MET A 75 -14.64 8.58 2.79
C MET A 75 -14.70 7.16 3.33
N ARG A 76 -14.40 6.20 2.47
CA ARG A 76 -14.16 4.79 2.83
C ARG A 76 -12.86 4.33 2.20
N TYR A 77 -12.28 3.29 2.77
CA TYR A 77 -11.05 2.71 2.25
C TYR A 77 -11.15 1.19 2.16
N ARG A 78 -10.32 0.60 1.31
CA ARG A 78 -10.08 -0.84 1.27
C ARG A 78 -8.61 -1.07 0.95
N ASN A 79 -8.10 -2.21 1.36
CA ASN A 79 -6.71 -2.57 1.12
C ASN A 79 -6.59 -3.98 0.55
N ARG A 80 -5.40 -4.28 0.05
CA ARG A 80 -4.96 -5.64 -0.28
C ARG A 80 -3.54 -5.81 0.22
N THR A 81 -3.07 -7.05 0.23
CA THR A 81 -1.80 -7.44 0.84
C THR A 81 -1.02 -8.35 -0.09
N ILE A 82 0.30 -8.39 0.11
CA ILE A 82 1.16 -9.35 -0.57
C ILE A 82 0.98 -10.73 0.10
N ILE A 83 0.53 -11.71 -0.67
CA ILE A 83 0.44 -13.12 -0.24
C ILE A 83 1.80 -13.79 -0.42
N ALA A 84 2.47 -13.55 -1.55
CA ALA A 84 3.79 -14.07 -1.84
C ALA A 84 4.65 -13.01 -2.55
N PRO A 85 5.87 -12.74 -2.07
CA PRO A 85 6.78 -11.84 -2.75
C PRO A 85 7.27 -12.45 -4.07
N HIS A 86 7.73 -11.59 -4.98
CA HIS A 86 8.29 -12.04 -6.25
C HIS A 86 9.68 -12.67 -6.08
N GLY A 87 10.00 -13.60 -6.98
CA GLY A 87 11.31 -14.24 -7.07
C GLY A 87 12.24 -13.56 -8.08
N PRO A 88 13.47 -14.08 -8.22
CA PRO A 88 14.39 -13.65 -9.26
C PRO A 88 13.75 -13.80 -10.65
N GLY A 89 13.70 -12.70 -11.41
CA GLY A 89 13.13 -12.67 -12.77
C GLY A 89 11.60 -12.69 -12.85
N GLY A 90 10.88 -12.62 -11.73
CA GLY A 90 9.43 -12.40 -11.70
C GLY A 90 9.06 -10.92 -11.62
N HIS A 91 7.79 -10.60 -11.91
CA HIS A 91 7.25 -9.24 -11.80
C HIS A 91 7.20 -8.77 -10.34
N PRO A 92 7.66 -7.53 -10.04
CA PRO A 92 7.67 -7.00 -8.69
C PRO A 92 6.25 -6.80 -8.13
N CYS A 93 6.15 -6.71 -6.81
CA CYS A 93 4.89 -6.36 -6.16
C CYS A 93 4.51 -4.90 -6.45
N PRO A 94 3.21 -4.57 -6.51
CA PRO A 94 2.75 -3.19 -6.56
C PRO A 94 3.28 -2.37 -5.37
N ASP A 95 3.44 -1.06 -5.57
CA ASP A 95 3.82 -0.15 -4.49
C ASP A 95 2.74 -0.12 -3.39
N PRO A 96 3.12 0.16 -2.12
CA PRO A 96 2.18 0.24 -1.01
C PRO A 96 0.97 1.14 -1.26
N ASP A 97 1.15 2.25 -1.97
CA ASP A 97 0.10 3.20 -2.30
C ASP A 97 -0.92 2.61 -3.29
N GLU A 98 -0.49 1.72 -4.19
CA GLU A 98 -1.38 0.99 -5.12
C GLU A 98 -2.13 -0.17 -4.45
N MET A 99 -1.79 -0.48 -3.20
CA MET A 99 -2.45 -1.48 -2.37
C MET A 99 -3.47 -0.89 -1.40
N LEU A 100 -3.61 0.44 -1.38
CA LEU A 100 -4.65 1.17 -0.64
C LEU A 100 -5.54 1.91 -1.63
N GLN A 101 -6.86 1.72 -1.51
CA GLN A 101 -7.82 2.49 -2.29
C GLN A 101 -8.72 3.29 -1.36
N MET A 102 -8.92 4.56 -1.70
CA MET A 102 -9.88 5.44 -1.06
C MET A 102 -10.98 5.83 -2.04
N ASP A 103 -12.20 5.94 -1.54
CA ASP A 103 -13.35 6.32 -2.35
C ASP A 103 -14.32 7.18 -1.53
N GLY A 104 -15.06 8.04 -2.22
CA GLY A 104 -16.12 8.83 -1.64
C GLY A 104 -17.32 7.96 -1.28
N CYS A 105 -17.99 8.27 -0.19
CA CYS A 105 -19.28 7.68 0.12
C CYS A 105 -20.15 8.69 0.88
N ASN A 106 -21.44 8.38 1.10
CA ASN A 106 -22.37 9.26 1.80
C ASN A 106 -22.30 10.72 1.33
N SER A 107 -22.50 10.93 0.02
CA SER A 107 -22.40 12.24 -0.64
C SER A 107 -23.52 13.21 -0.28
N HIS A 108 -24.55 12.76 0.44
CA HIS A 108 -25.60 13.65 0.93
C HIS A 108 -25.04 14.59 2.01
N GLY A 109 -25.52 15.83 1.98
CA GLY A 109 -25.17 16.84 2.96
C GLY A 109 -25.57 16.41 4.37
N CYS A 110 -24.71 16.65 5.36
CA CYS A 110 -25.18 16.66 6.74
C CYS A 110 -26.21 17.78 6.88
N HIS A 111 -27.31 17.53 7.59
CA HIS A 111 -28.25 18.59 7.97
C HIS A 111 -27.56 19.51 8.98
N GLY A 112 -26.80 20.47 8.47
CA GLY A 112 -25.94 21.36 9.23
C GLY A 112 -26.69 22.53 9.82
N TYR A 113 -27.53 22.23 10.80
CA TYR A 113 -28.20 23.24 11.60
C TYR A 113 -27.35 23.54 12.83
N SER A 114 -27.10 24.82 13.09
CA SER A 114 -26.35 25.29 14.27
C SER A 114 -27.02 26.51 14.91
N TRP A 115 -26.79 26.71 16.21
CA TRP A 115 -27.33 27.87 16.94
C TRP A 115 -26.43 29.09 16.75
N LEU A 116 -26.96 30.14 16.14
CA LEU A 116 -26.34 31.47 16.11
C LEU A 116 -26.90 32.30 17.26
N THR A 117 -26.05 32.63 18.23
CA THR A 117 -26.41 33.49 19.36
C THR A 117 -25.78 34.86 19.20
N LEU A 118 -26.60 35.92 19.20
CA LEU A 118 -26.09 37.30 19.25
C LEU A 118 -25.57 37.65 20.66
N PRO A 119 -24.75 38.72 20.79
CA PRO A 119 -24.35 39.24 22.09
C PRO A 119 -25.56 39.58 22.97
N TRP A 120 -25.38 39.48 24.28
CA TRP A 120 -26.37 39.94 25.24
C TRP A 120 -26.61 41.44 25.09
N GLN A 121 -27.88 41.83 25.07
CA GLN A 121 -28.25 43.23 25.20
C GLN A 121 -27.86 43.76 26.60
N PRO A 122 -27.68 45.08 26.77
CA PRO A 122 -27.45 45.69 28.07
C PRO A 122 -28.54 45.29 29.07
N CYS A 123 -28.14 45.07 30.32
CA CYS A 123 -29.09 44.74 31.38
C CYS A 123 -30.00 45.93 31.66
N ASN A 124 -31.32 45.71 31.66
CA ASN A 124 -32.30 46.75 31.98
C ASN A 124 -32.48 46.94 33.50
N ALA A 125 -31.50 46.52 34.32
CA ALA A 125 -31.54 46.73 35.76
C ALA A 125 -31.40 48.22 36.08
N SER A 126 -32.29 48.74 36.91
CA SER A 126 -32.10 50.01 37.61
C SER A 126 -31.68 49.73 39.06
N CYS A 127 -30.90 50.63 39.65
CA CYS A 127 -30.36 50.46 41.01
C CYS A 127 -31.45 50.29 42.09
N ASP A 128 -32.69 50.68 41.79
CA ASP A 128 -33.81 50.65 42.72
C ASP A 128 -34.61 49.33 42.68
N SER A 129 -34.48 48.51 41.62
CA SER A 129 -35.36 47.36 41.40
C SER A 129 -34.82 46.02 41.88
N GLY A 130 -33.52 45.90 42.19
CA GLY A 130 -32.88 44.67 42.70
C GLY A 130 -32.80 43.49 41.71
N GLU A 131 -33.59 43.52 40.63
CA GLU A 131 -33.65 42.51 39.58
C GLU A 131 -33.57 43.18 38.20
N GLY A 132 -32.98 42.48 37.22
CA GLY A 132 -32.85 42.94 35.85
C GLY A 132 -32.89 41.79 34.85
N VAL A 133 -33.35 42.10 33.65
CA VAL A 133 -33.46 41.14 32.54
C VAL A 133 -32.51 41.54 31.42
N GLN A 134 -31.84 40.54 30.85
CA GLN A 134 -31.09 40.66 29.60
C GLN A 134 -31.73 39.79 28.53
N LEU A 135 -31.82 40.33 27.33
CA LEU A 135 -32.31 39.62 26.15
C LEU A 135 -31.14 39.35 25.20
N ARG A 136 -31.25 38.26 24.45
CA ARG A 136 -30.39 37.96 23.30
C ARG A 136 -31.20 37.24 22.24
N GLU A 137 -30.82 37.43 20.99
CA GLU A 137 -31.42 36.69 19.89
C GLU A 137 -30.67 35.37 19.66
N VAL A 138 -31.43 34.32 19.35
CA VAL A 138 -30.91 32.98 19.05
C VAL A 138 -31.61 32.48 17.79
N TRP A 139 -30.84 32.15 16.77
CA TRP A 139 -31.33 31.68 15.47
C TRP A 139 -30.80 30.28 15.16
N CYS A 140 -31.59 29.48 14.47
CA CYS A 140 -31.09 28.26 13.81
C CYS A 140 -30.59 28.65 12.42
N VAL A 141 -29.32 28.37 12.11
CA VAL A 141 -28.71 28.67 10.81
C VAL A 141 -28.23 27.40 10.14
N GLN A 142 -28.31 27.36 8.81
CA GLN A 142 -27.78 26.26 8.01
C GLN A 142 -26.24 26.41 7.82
N ASP A 143 -25.55 25.40 7.29
CA ASP A 143 -24.08 25.37 7.09
C ASP A 143 -23.48 26.57 6.34
N ASN A 144 -24.29 27.33 5.60
CA ASN A 144 -23.94 28.56 4.88
C ASN A 144 -24.18 29.84 5.70
N GLN A 145 -24.57 29.74 6.97
CA GLN A 145 -25.01 30.84 7.84
C GLN A 145 -26.30 31.55 7.38
N ASP A 146 -27.03 30.96 6.43
CA ASP A 146 -28.34 31.47 6.05
C ASP A 146 -29.35 31.11 7.15
N MET A 147 -30.24 32.07 7.46
CA MET A 147 -31.31 31.87 8.43
C MET A 147 -32.30 30.84 7.92
N VAL A 148 -32.64 29.86 8.75
CA VAL A 148 -33.71 28.91 8.43
C VAL A 148 -35.04 29.62 8.65
N ASN A 149 -35.77 29.93 7.56
CA ASN A 149 -37.11 30.50 7.68
C ASN A 149 -38.08 29.41 8.16
N GLU A 150 -38.86 29.71 9.20
CA GLU A 150 -39.99 28.87 9.58
C GLU A 150 -41.02 28.85 8.44
N SER A 151 -41.41 27.65 8.03
CA SER A 151 -42.43 27.36 7.01
C SER A 151 -43.76 27.00 7.65
#